data_AF-A0A820F7B4-F1
#
_entry.id   AF-A0A820F7B4-F1
#
_cell.length_a   1.000
_cell.length_b   1.000
_cell.length_c   1.000
_cell.angle_alpha   90.00
_cell.angle_beta   90.00
_cell.angle_gamma   90.00
#
_symmetry.space_group_name_H-M   'P 1'
#
loop_
_entity.id
_entity.type
_entity.pdbx_description
1 polymer ?
#
loop_
_entity_poly.entity_id
_entity_poly.type
_entity_poly.pdbx_seq_one_letter_code
_entity_poly.pdbx_strand_id
1 'polypeptide(L)'
;MNTTDIKPLIAYLSSNAILQEELESNQQQSLHSFSFVYNTTHLWSMRLADENYYRIVRRLPCRTVNYIDHSINETMNHCSQTTINEFSVKETVNTQKWFYEHQHPVDCSNKKFAIIHNHAWSGIGSTIHQVVWAFGEALAQNRIAVYETPGNWVYGDCKFGTLDCFFLPITNCSIPSKVDGTRTIRIPANRGHWEKPRYPDVFQNRTFTWYRSQLLFYLMRYNAQTLAHVQHLIAQSFHPPSVDLHHPYIALYVRRSDKVTGKEMSQAYSLSQYFNLFDNDTHQTNITTIYFN
;
A
#
# COMPACT_ATOMS: atom_id res chain seq x y z
N MET A 1 -22.42 -45.83 8.89
CA MET A 1 -21.20 -45.77 8.05
C MET A 1 -20.69 -44.35 8.06
N ASN A 2 -19.50 -44.17 8.62
CA ASN A 2 -18.72 -42.93 8.59
C ASN A 2 -18.16 -42.69 7.19
N THR A 3 -18.26 -41.45 6.72
CA THR A 3 -17.33 -40.80 5.77
C THR A 3 -17.50 -39.28 5.96
N THR A 4 -16.70 -38.65 6.83
CA THR A 4 -15.55 -37.77 6.46
C THR A 4 -16.00 -36.60 5.56
N ASP A 5 -16.27 -35.40 6.07
CA ASP A 5 -15.34 -34.45 6.70
C ASP A 5 -14.16 -34.12 5.76
N ILE A 6 -14.43 -33.25 4.77
CA ILE A 6 -13.40 -32.65 3.90
C ILE A 6 -13.31 -31.17 4.26
N LYS A 7 -12.30 -30.85 5.07
CA LYS A 7 -11.79 -29.51 5.34
C LYS A 7 -11.25 -28.85 4.06
N PRO A 8 -11.54 -27.58 3.77
CA PRO A 8 -10.73 -26.80 2.84
C PRO A 8 -9.51 -26.24 3.60
N LEU A 9 -8.50 -27.09 3.82
CA LEU A 9 -7.19 -26.68 4.38
C LEU A 9 -6.03 -26.88 3.38
N ILE A 10 -6.33 -27.23 2.13
CA ILE A 10 -5.32 -27.67 1.15
C ILE A 10 -4.83 -26.53 0.24
N ALA A 11 -5.59 -25.44 0.07
CA ALA A 11 -5.14 -24.28 -0.72
C ALA A 11 -4.14 -23.36 0.02
N TYR A 12 -4.02 -23.50 1.35
CA TYR A 12 -3.11 -22.69 2.18
C TYR A 12 -1.69 -23.26 2.28
N LEU A 13 -1.52 -24.56 1.98
CA LEU A 13 -0.23 -25.24 2.09
C LEU A 13 0.52 -25.36 0.75
N SER A 14 -0.19 -25.40 -0.38
CA SER A 14 0.46 -25.52 -1.70
C SER A 14 1.20 -24.24 -2.11
N SER A 15 0.71 -23.06 -1.74
CA SER A 15 1.38 -21.78 -2.01
C SER A 15 2.60 -21.55 -1.11
N ASN A 16 2.60 -22.06 0.13
CA ASN A 16 3.76 -22.00 1.02
C ASN A 16 4.86 -23.01 0.67
N ALA A 17 4.54 -24.17 0.10
CA ALA A 17 5.53 -25.17 -0.32
C ALA A 17 6.30 -24.72 -1.57
N ILE A 18 5.62 -24.12 -2.55
CA ILE A 18 6.26 -23.53 -3.74
C ILE A 18 7.14 -22.33 -3.35
N LEU A 19 6.75 -21.61 -2.30
CA LEU A 19 7.54 -20.54 -1.66
C LEU A 19 8.87 -21.03 -1.07
N GLN A 20 9.01 -22.31 -0.71
CA GLN A 20 10.24 -22.87 -0.14
C GLN A 20 11.21 -23.41 -1.20
N GLU A 21 10.75 -23.82 -2.38
CA GLU A 21 11.61 -24.43 -3.41
C GLU A 21 12.29 -23.42 -4.35
N GLU A 22 11.73 -22.22 -4.58
CA GLU A 22 12.31 -21.23 -5.52
C GLU A 22 13.23 -20.17 -4.86
N LEU A 23 13.38 -20.18 -3.53
CA LEU A 23 14.31 -19.30 -2.82
C LEU A 23 15.69 -19.96 -2.71
N GLU A 24 16.48 -19.87 -3.78
CA GLU A 24 17.89 -20.27 -3.76
C GLU A 24 18.66 -19.59 -2.61
N SER A 25 19.65 -20.35 -2.09
CA SER A 25 20.22 -20.35 -0.73
C SER A 25 20.65 -19.04 -0.05
N ASN A 26 20.60 -17.87 -0.70
CA ASN A 26 21.03 -16.59 -0.12
C ASN A 26 19.89 -15.70 0.40
N GLN A 27 18.62 -15.99 0.10
CA GLN A 27 17.48 -15.17 0.58
C GLN A 27 16.78 -15.73 1.83
N GLN A 28 17.04 -16.99 2.19
CA GLN A 28 16.36 -17.67 3.30
C GLN A 28 16.70 -17.07 4.68
N GLN A 29 17.95 -16.64 4.91
CA GLN A 29 18.36 -16.03 6.19
C GLN A 29 17.66 -14.69 6.47
N SER A 30 17.39 -13.88 5.44
CA SER A 30 16.64 -12.63 5.58
C SER A 30 15.20 -12.89 6.01
N LEU A 31 14.55 -13.88 5.38
CA LEU A 31 13.15 -14.24 5.62
C LEU A 31 12.92 -14.93 6.97
N HIS A 32 13.88 -15.73 7.48
CA HIS A 32 13.78 -16.31 8.82
C HIS A 32 13.81 -15.27 9.96
N SER A 33 14.31 -14.05 9.71
CA SER A 33 14.23 -12.96 10.68
C SER A 33 12.84 -12.32 10.77
N PHE A 34 11.95 -12.63 9.83
CA PHE A 34 10.53 -12.27 9.91
C PHE A 34 9.83 -13.33 10.76
N SER A 35 9.78 -13.11 12.07
CA SER A 35 8.95 -13.94 12.95
C SER A 35 7.49 -13.91 12.47
N PHE A 36 6.74 -14.99 12.75
CA PHE A 36 5.31 -15.22 12.46
C PHE A 36 4.35 -14.04 12.73
N VAL A 37 4.80 -13.00 13.44
CA VAL A 37 4.06 -11.76 13.73
C VAL A 37 3.89 -10.87 12.49
N TYR A 38 4.73 -11.03 11.46
CA TYR A 38 4.48 -10.42 10.16
C TYR A 38 3.37 -11.21 9.46
N ASN A 39 2.17 -10.63 9.41
CA ASN A 39 1.05 -11.19 8.64
C ASN A 39 1.51 -11.36 7.18
N THR A 40 1.70 -12.61 6.74
CA THR A 40 2.21 -13.01 5.41
C THR A 40 1.44 -12.37 4.26
N THR A 41 0.23 -11.90 4.54
CA THR A 41 -0.65 -11.18 3.64
C THR A 41 -0.09 -9.86 3.12
N HIS A 42 0.71 -9.14 3.91
CA HIS A 42 1.31 -7.87 3.48
C HIS A 42 2.37 -8.07 2.38
N LEU A 43 3.15 -9.14 2.54
CA LEU A 43 4.14 -9.56 1.54
C LEU A 43 3.47 -10.09 0.26
N TRP A 44 2.26 -10.65 0.37
CA TRP A 44 1.47 -11.14 -0.77
C TRP A 44 1.05 -10.02 -1.73
N SER A 45 0.40 -8.95 -1.23
CA SER A 45 0.00 -7.82 -2.09
C SER A 45 1.19 -7.11 -2.75
N MET A 46 2.34 -7.08 -2.07
CA MET A 46 3.56 -6.42 -2.56
C MET A 46 4.34 -7.31 -3.55
N ARG A 47 4.41 -8.62 -3.32
CA ARG A 47 5.02 -9.59 -4.25
C ARG A 47 4.19 -9.71 -5.53
N LEU A 48 2.86 -9.71 -5.43
CA LEU A 48 1.98 -9.71 -6.60
C LEU A 48 2.10 -8.43 -7.41
N ALA A 49 2.25 -7.28 -6.75
CA ALA A 49 2.54 -6.04 -7.45
C ALA A 49 3.88 -6.14 -8.19
N ASP A 50 4.95 -6.63 -7.56
CA ASP A 50 6.28 -6.68 -8.17
C ASP A 50 6.44 -7.76 -9.26
N GLU A 51 6.08 -9.03 -9.01
CA GLU A 51 6.24 -10.08 -10.02
C GLU A 51 5.37 -9.84 -11.26
N ASN A 52 4.14 -9.34 -11.08
CA ASN A 52 3.28 -9.03 -12.21
C ASN A 52 3.67 -7.73 -12.89
N TYR A 53 4.04 -6.68 -12.15
CA TYR A 53 4.59 -5.47 -12.75
C TYR A 53 5.84 -5.82 -13.55
N TYR A 54 6.75 -6.61 -13.02
CA TYR A 54 7.97 -7.02 -13.70
C TYR A 54 7.71 -7.87 -14.94
N ARG A 55 6.76 -8.82 -14.87
CA ARG A 55 6.34 -9.66 -16.02
C ARG A 55 5.63 -8.84 -17.11
N ILE A 56 4.76 -7.92 -16.73
CA ILE A 56 3.99 -7.08 -17.67
C ILE A 56 4.88 -6.00 -18.27
N VAL A 57 5.67 -5.29 -17.47
CA VAL A 57 6.58 -4.24 -17.94
C VAL A 57 7.62 -4.78 -18.92
N ARG A 58 8.09 -6.01 -18.74
CA ARG A 58 8.97 -6.68 -19.72
C ARG A 58 8.26 -7.05 -21.04
N ARG A 59 6.94 -7.18 -21.04
CA ARG A 59 6.13 -7.43 -22.24
C ARG A 59 5.68 -6.14 -22.92
N LEU A 60 5.62 -5.04 -22.18
CA LEU A 60 5.33 -3.73 -22.75
C LEU A 60 6.58 -3.20 -23.48
N PRO A 61 6.41 -2.53 -24.64
CA PRO A 61 7.53 -1.87 -25.30
C PRO A 61 8.20 -0.89 -24.35
N CYS A 62 9.52 -0.82 -24.41
CA CYS A 62 10.28 0.16 -23.64
C CYS A 62 9.74 1.57 -23.89
N ARG A 63 9.18 2.18 -22.84
CA ARG A 63 8.71 3.56 -22.89
C ARG A 63 9.27 4.35 -21.73
N THR A 64 9.63 5.58 -22.04
CA THR A 64 9.95 6.60 -21.05
C THR A 64 8.67 7.37 -20.80
N VAL A 65 8.14 7.27 -19.59
CA VAL A 65 6.95 8.02 -19.18
C VAL A 65 7.43 9.28 -18.47
N ASN A 66 7.04 10.44 -19.00
CA ASN A 66 7.26 11.72 -18.32
C ASN A 66 6.02 12.05 -17.50
N TYR A 67 6.19 12.09 -16.18
CA TYR A 67 5.18 12.60 -15.26
C TYR A 67 5.42 14.09 -15.10
N ILE A 68 4.49 14.89 -15.62
CA ILE A 68 4.49 16.34 -15.45
C ILE A 68 3.49 16.66 -14.35
N ASP A 69 3.98 16.90 -13.13
CA ASP A 69 3.15 17.37 -12.01
C ASP A 69 3.65 18.74 -11.54
N HIS A 70 2.93 19.79 -11.94
CA HIS A 70 2.88 21.20 -11.49
C HIS A 70 4.21 21.95 -11.15
N SER A 71 5.38 21.30 -11.24
CA SER A 71 6.74 21.80 -11.02
C SER A 71 7.82 20.72 -11.17
N ILE A 72 7.47 19.43 -11.10
CA ILE A 72 8.43 18.31 -11.18
C ILE A 72 8.21 17.56 -12.49
N ASN A 73 9.28 17.44 -13.26
CA ASN A 73 9.35 16.56 -14.43
C ASN A 73 10.07 15.29 -14.00
N GLU A 74 9.31 14.28 -13.59
CA GLU A 74 9.88 12.96 -13.28
C GLU A 74 9.83 12.10 -14.53
N THR A 75 10.97 11.54 -14.91
CA THR A 75 11.09 10.66 -16.06
C THR A 75 11.28 9.24 -15.57
N MET A 76 10.28 8.38 -15.79
CA MET A 76 10.38 6.95 -15.49
C MET A 76 10.71 6.19 -16.76
N ASN A 77 11.92 5.66 -16.84
CA ASN A 77 12.29 4.73 -17.90
C ASN A 77 11.99 3.30 -17.44
N HIS A 78 11.00 2.66 -18.04
CA HIS A 78 10.56 1.30 -17.70
C HIS A 78 11.60 0.22 -18.04
N CYS A 79 12.67 0.58 -18.74
CA CYS A 79 13.76 -0.32 -19.13
C CYS A 79 15.09 0.03 -18.43
N SER A 80 15.14 1.07 -17.59
CA SER A 80 16.33 1.37 -16.81
C SER A 80 16.35 0.51 -15.55
N GLN A 81 17.37 -0.35 -15.40
CA GLN A 81 17.50 -1.18 -14.19
C GLN A 81 17.61 -0.34 -12.91
N THR A 82 18.14 0.88 -12.99
CA THR A 82 18.26 1.78 -11.83
C THR A 82 16.92 2.24 -11.28
N THR A 83 15.92 2.47 -12.13
CA THR A 83 14.54 2.83 -11.71
C THR A 83 13.74 1.61 -11.30
N ILE A 84 13.98 0.45 -11.94
CA ILE A 84 13.28 -0.80 -11.61
C ILE A 84 13.75 -1.37 -10.26
N ASN A 85 15.02 -1.15 -9.88
CA ASN A 85 15.56 -1.65 -8.62
C ASN A 85 14.89 -1.03 -7.38
N GLU A 86 14.41 0.23 -7.46
CA GLU A 86 13.66 0.84 -6.35
C GLU A 86 12.45 -0.01 -6.00
N PHE A 87 11.71 -0.50 -6.99
CA PHE A 87 10.48 -1.26 -6.77
C PHE A 87 10.68 -2.76 -6.52
N SER A 88 11.93 -3.24 -6.53
CA SER A 88 12.21 -4.66 -6.32
C SER A 88 11.66 -5.19 -4.99
N VAL A 89 11.27 -6.47 -4.96
CA VAL A 89 10.85 -7.16 -3.72
C VAL A 89 11.86 -6.94 -2.61
N LYS A 90 13.16 -7.04 -2.89
CA LYS A 90 14.22 -6.88 -1.89
C LYS A 90 14.18 -5.51 -1.22
N GLU A 91 14.14 -4.43 -2.00
CA GLU A 91 14.12 -3.07 -1.46
C GLU A 91 12.82 -2.77 -0.72
N THR A 92 11.71 -3.28 -1.23
CA THR A 92 10.40 -3.22 -0.60
C THR A 92 10.41 -3.92 0.77
N VAL A 93 10.89 -5.17 0.85
CA VAL A 93 11.01 -5.96 2.09
C VAL A 93 11.89 -5.26 3.12
N ASN A 94 13.08 -4.79 2.70
CA ASN A 94 14.00 -4.08 3.59
C ASN A 94 13.38 -2.79 4.16
N THR A 95 12.66 -2.05 3.32
CA THR A 95 11.99 -0.80 3.70
C THR A 95 10.85 -1.04 4.67
N GLN A 96 9.99 -2.03 4.40
CA GLN A 96 8.89 -2.38 5.30
C GLN A 96 9.42 -2.88 6.64
N LYS A 97 10.49 -3.68 6.64
CA LYS A 97 11.17 -4.12 7.86
C LYS A 97 11.66 -2.93 8.68
N TRP A 98 12.35 -1.98 8.04
CA TRP A 98 12.80 -0.76 8.70
C TRP A 98 11.65 0.03 9.33
N PHE A 99 10.53 0.23 8.60
CA PHE A 99 9.34 0.87 9.19
C PHE A 99 8.79 0.10 10.38
N TYR A 100 8.74 -1.23 10.30
CA TYR A 100 8.21 -2.06 11.38
C TYR A 100 9.07 -1.96 12.63
N GLU A 101 10.38 -2.19 12.52
CA GLU A 101 11.31 -2.12 13.64
C GLU A 101 11.33 -0.72 14.28
N HIS A 102 11.23 0.33 13.47
CA HIS A 102 11.15 1.70 13.95
C HIS A 102 9.86 1.97 14.73
N GLN A 103 8.72 1.50 14.22
CA GLN A 103 7.42 1.70 14.87
C GLN A 103 7.12 0.71 15.99
N HIS A 104 7.81 -0.43 16.08
CA HIS A 104 7.53 -1.51 17.04
C HIS A 104 8.75 -1.85 17.90
N PRO A 105 9.29 -0.88 18.68
CA PRO A 105 10.37 -1.18 19.59
C PRO A 105 9.89 -2.14 20.69
N VAL A 106 10.84 -2.86 21.27
CA VAL A 106 10.59 -3.70 22.45
C VAL A 106 10.21 -2.84 23.67
N ASP A 107 10.78 -1.64 23.77
CA ASP A 107 10.50 -0.66 24.82
C ASP A 107 10.16 0.73 24.24
N CYS A 108 8.97 1.22 24.59
CA CYS A 108 8.45 2.53 24.20
C CYS A 108 8.84 3.66 25.18
N SER A 109 9.35 3.32 26.38
CA SER A 109 9.52 4.25 27.51
C SER A 109 10.45 5.43 27.24
N ASN A 110 11.46 5.26 26.37
CA ASN A 110 12.47 6.25 26.01
C ASN A 110 12.37 6.76 24.58
N LYS A 111 11.26 6.44 23.90
CA LYS A 111 11.06 6.85 22.50
C LYS A 111 10.46 8.25 22.41
N LYS A 112 10.64 8.83 21.22
CA LYS A 112 10.01 10.08 20.81
C LYS A 112 8.79 9.74 19.96
N PHE A 113 7.73 10.52 20.11
CA PHE A 113 6.45 10.30 19.47
C PHE A 113 6.05 11.50 18.62
N ALA A 114 5.35 11.21 17.54
CA ALA A 114 4.62 12.15 16.72
C ALA A 114 3.17 11.69 16.69
N ILE A 115 2.31 12.48 17.32
CA ILE A 115 0.88 12.24 17.33
C ILE A 115 0.30 12.79 16.03
N ILE A 116 -0.16 11.90 15.15
CA ILE A 116 -0.89 12.26 13.93
C ILE A 116 -2.33 12.58 14.32
N HIS A 117 -2.75 13.82 14.09
CA HIS A 117 -4.07 14.30 14.49
C HIS A 117 -4.67 15.27 13.44
N ASN A 118 -5.94 15.64 13.64
CA ASN A 118 -6.64 16.70 12.90
C ASN A 118 -6.52 16.58 11.36
N HIS A 119 -7.18 15.58 10.79
CA HIS A 119 -7.24 15.42 9.34
C HIS A 119 -8.36 16.26 8.72
N ALA A 120 -8.14 16.73 7.49
CA ALA A 120 -9.14 17.52 6.80
C ALA A 120 -10.30 16.65 6.34
N TRP A 121 -11.52 17.17 6.49
CA TRP A 121 -12.73 16.46 6.08
C TRP A 121 -12.71 16.23 4.56
N SER A 122 -12.61 14.97 4.18
CA SER A 122 -12.43 14.52 2.79
C SER A 122 -12.74 13.03 2.65
N GLY A 123 -12.77 12.52 1.42
CA GLY A 123 -12.95 11.08 1.18
C GLY A 123 -11.75 10.25 1.60
N ILE A 124 -11.94 8.93 1.77
CA ILE A 124 -10.95 7.98 2.28
C ILE A 124 -9.57 8.11 1.63
N GLY A 125 -9.48 8.24 0.30
CA GLY A 125 -8.20 8.38 -0.39
C GLY A 125 -7.43 9.65 -0.01
N SER A 126 -8.13 10.78 0.16
CA SER A 126 -7.50 12.04 0.58
C SER A 126 -7.05 11.97 2.03
N THR A 127 -7.87 11.40 2.92
CA THR A 127 -7.49 11.19 4.33
C THR A 127 -6.26 10.28 4.45
N ILE A 128 -6.24 9.15 3.74
CA ILE A 128 -5.09 8.24 3.75
C ILE A 128 -3.83 8.97 3.28
N HIS A 129 -3.90 9.78 2.22
CA HIS A 129 -2.73 10.53 1.76
C HIS A 129 -2.23 11.56 2.78
N GLN A 130 -3.12 12.25 3.49
CA GLN A 130 -2.75 13.16 4.55
C GLN A 130 -2.06 12.44 5.72
N VAL A 131 -2.56 11.25 6.07
CA VAL A 131 -1.96 10.40 7.11
C VAL A 131 -0.60 9.85 6.66
N VAL A 132 -0.47 9.41 5.41
CA VAL A 132 0.80 8.98 4.79
C VAL A 132 1.84 10.09 4.88
N TRP A 133 1.45 11.33 4.55
CA TRP A 133 2.36 12.47 4.65
C TRP A 133 2.82 12.70 6.10
N ALA A 134 1.90 12.74 7.06
CA ALA A 134 2.22 12.95 8.47
C ALA A 134 3.09 11.81 9.05
N PHE A 135 2.87 10.58 8.56
CA PHE A 135 3.70 9.43 8.89
C PHE A 135 5.13 9.59 8.36
N GLY A 136 5.29 10.05 7.11
CA GLY A 136 6.60 10.38 6.56
C GLY A 136 7.35 11.43 7.39
N GLU A 137 6.68 12.50 7.80
CA GLU A 137 7.26 13.54 8.67
C GLU A 137 7.66 13.03 10.06
N ALA A 138 6.88 12.11 10.64
CA ALA A 138 7.22 11.46 11.91
C ALA A 138 8.51 10.66 11.79
N LEU A 139 8.64 9.85 10.73
CA LEU A 139 9.82 9.02 10.46
C LEU A 139 11.06 9.89 10.21
N ALA A 140 10.93 10.96 9.44
CA ALA A 140 12.05 11.88 9.15
C ALA A 140 12.62 12.55 10.41
N GLN A 141 11.79 12.69 11.46
CA GLN A 141 12.22 13.22 12.75
C GLN A 141 12.66 12.13 13.74
N ASN A 142 12.80 10.88 13.29
CA ASN A 142 13.11 9.71 14.10
C ASN A 142 12.10 9.54 15.27
N ARG A 143 10.81 9.67 14.98
CA ARG A 143 9.71 9.54 15.96
C ARG A 143 8.79 8.37 15.59
N ILE A 144 8.22 7.73 16.61
CA ILE A 144 7.16 6.74 16.47
C ILE A 144 5.87 7.49 16.19
N ALA A 145 5.13 7.07 15.17
CA ALA A 145 3.87 7.67 14.80
C ALA A 145 2.75 6.99 15.59
N VAL A 146 1.85 7.77 16.16
CA VAL A 146 0.63 7.27 16.84
C VAL A 146 -0.58 8.05 16.35
N TYR A 147 -1.76 7.42 16.35
CA TYR A 147 -3.01 8.07 15.97
C TYR A 147 -3.70 8.69 17.18
N GLU A 148 -4.00 9.99 17.12
CA GLU A 148 -4.97 10.65 18.00
C GLU A 148 -6.12 11.10 17.11
N THR A 149 -7.09 10.22 16.91
CA THR A 149 -8.20 10.48 15.98
C THR A 149 -9.37 11.13 16.72
N PRO A 150 -9.82 12.34 16.32
CA PRO A 150 -10.94 13.03 16.96
C PRO A 150 -12.34 12.54 16.51
N GLY A 151 -12.45 11.39 15.83
CA GLY A 151 -13.70 10.86 15.26
C GLY A 151 -13.90 11.14 13.76
N ASN A 152 -14.77 10.34 13.11
CA ASN A 152 -15.12 10.26 11.67
C ASN A 152 -14.11 9.60 10.69
N TRP A 153 -13.90 8.31 10.88
CA TRP A 153 -13.25 7.33 9.99
C TRP A 153 -14.16 6.89 8.81
N VAL A 154 -14.80 7.86 8.16
CA VAL A 154 -15.53 7.69 6.88
C VAL A 154 -16.64 6.61 6.90
N TYR A 155 -17.56 6.71 7.87
CA TYR A 155 -18.94 6.17 7.90
C TYR A 155 -19.19 4.64 7.92
N GLY A 156 -18.79 3.95 8.99
CA GLY A 156 -19.40 2.65 9.36
C GLY A 156 -19.70 2.55 10.87
N ASP A 157 -19.83 1.34 11.40
CA ASP A 157 -20.12 0.99 12.81
C ASP A 157 -18.88 0.68 13.69
N CYS A 158 -17.70 1.09 13.25
CA CYS A 158 -16.47 1.02 14.04
C CYS A 158 -16.50 1.99 15.20
N LYS A 159 -16.72 1.39 16.38
CA LYS A 159 -16.79 2.06 17.67
C LYS A 159 -15.56 2.89 18.02
N PHE A 160 -14.41 2.63 17.38
CA PHE A 160 -13.11 3.19 17.81
C PHE A 160 -12.60 4.38 17.00
N GLY A 161 -13.22 4.73 15.87
CA GLY A 161 -12.89 6.03 15.26
C GLY A 161 -11.60 6.09 14.43
N THR A 162 -10.82 5.00 14.31
CA THR A 162 -9.45 5.00 13.77
C THR A 162 -9.31 4.10 12.52
N LEU A 163 -8.17 4.24 11.81
CA LEU A 163 -7.81 3.36 10.68
C LEU A 163 -7.65 1.88 11.10
N ASP A 164 -7.38 1.62 12.38
CA ASP A 164 -7.16 0.28 12.94
C ASP A 164 -8.42 -0.61 12.85
N CYS A 165 -9.55 0.00 12.51
CA CYS A 165 -10.77 -0.73 12.19
C CYS A 165 -10.62 -1.69 11.01
N PHE A 166 -9.86 -1.25 10.00
CA PHE A 166 -9.65 -1.99 8.76
C PHE A 166 -8.23 -2.54 8.65
N PHE A 167 -7.29 -1.81 9.26
CA PHE A 167 -5.87 -2.06 9.15
C PHE A 167 -5.27 -2.48 10.50
N LEU A 168 -4.06 -3.00 10.48
CA LEU A 168 -3.28 -3.25 11.67
C LEU A 168 -2.85 -1.93 12.30
N PRO A 169 -2.66 -1.87 13.64
CA PRO A 169 -2.09 -0.72 14.30
C PRO A 169 -0.78 -0.27 13.66
N ILE A 170 -0.56 1.03 13.60
CA ILE A 170 0.69 1.61 13.07
C ILE A 170 1.90 1.30 13.97
N THR A 171 1.68 1.12 15.27
CA THR A 171 2.70 0.84 16.30
C THR A 171 2.11 -0.04 17.41
N ASN A 172 2.97 -0.74 18.16
CA ASN A 172 2.62 -1.41 19.42
C ASN A 172 2.67 -0.47 20.65
N CYS A 173 3.15 0.77 20.49
CA CYS A 173 3.26 1.73 21.58
C CYS A 173 1.92 2.43 21.84
N SER A 174 1.62 2.68 23.12
CA SER A 174 0.45 3.48 23.50
C SER A 174 0.64 4.96 23.17
N ILE A 175 -0.47 5.66 22.93
CA ILE A 175 -0.47 7.11 22.70
C ILE A 175 0.02 7.81 23.98
N PRO A 176 1.07 8.66 23.92
CA PRO A 176 1.52 9.40 25.09
C PRO A 176 0.45 10.38 25.59
N SER A 177 0.26 10.46 26.91
CA SER A 177 -0.75 11.35 27.52
C SER A 177 -0.36 12.83 27.54
N LYS A 178 0.91 13.16 27.31
CA LYS A 178 1.44 14.53 27.34
C LYS A 178 2.18 14.88 26.05
N VAL A 179 1.85 16.05 25.50
CA VAL A 179 2.58 16.71 24.42
C VAL A 179 3.49 17.76 25.03
N ASP A 180 4.81 17.63 24.84
CA ASP A 180 5.82 18.49 25.48
C ASP A 180 6.78 19.17 24.48
N GLY A 181 6.57 18.97 23.18
CA GLY A 181 7.39 19.53 22.10
C GLY A 181 8.76 18.87 21.91
N THR A 182 9.24 18.11 22.91
CA THR A 182 10.58 17.49 22.89
C THR A 182 10.46 16.00 22.60
N ARG A 183 9.83 15.25 23.50
CA ARG A 183 9.57 13.82 23.37
C ARG A 183 8.32 13.55 22.57
N THR A 184 7.29 14.37 22.71
CA THR A 184 6.02 14.18 22.02
C THR A 184 5.64 15.46 21.29
N ILE A 185 5.44 15.35 19.98
CA ILE A 185 4.93 16.44 19.14
C ILE A 185 3.59 16.04 18.52
N ARG A 186 2.91 17.03 17.95
CA ARG A 186 1.69 16.87 17.17
C ARG A 186 1.97 17.23 15.71
N ILE A 187 1.55 16.35 14.80
CA ILE A 187 1.66 16.57 13.35
C ILE A 187 0.23 16.61 12.80
N PRO A 188 -0.23 17.77 12.28
CA PRO A 188 -1.54 17.87 11.68
C PRO A 188 -1.54 17.19 10.31
N ALA A 189 -2.46 16.25 10.09
CA ALA A 189 -2.65 15.59 8.81
C ALA A 189 -3.68 16.36 7.96
N ASN A 190 -3.50 17.66 7.73
CA ASN A 190 -4.51 18.48 7.03
C ASN A 190 -4.23 18.61 5.51
N ARG A 191 -5.18 19.20 4.77
CA ARG A 191 -5.12 19.41 3.31
C ARG A 191 -4.00 20.35 2.83
N GLY A 192 -3.28 21.04 3.71
CA GLY A 192 -2.22 21.98 3.32
C GLY A 192 -0.92 21.32 2.92
N HIS A 193 -0.78 20.01 3.14
CA HIS A 193 0.49 19.31 3.07
C HIS A 193 0.62 18.40 1.84
N TRP A 194 0.56 18.99 0.65
CA TRP A 194 0.85 18.30 -0.61
C TRP A 194 2.34 18.31 -0.97
N GLU A 195 3.13 19.04 -0.21
CA GLU A 195 4.58 19.06 -0.35
C GLU A 195 5.19 17.70 -0.02
N LYS A 196 6.30 17.40 -0.70
CA LYS A 196 7.13 16.23 -0.46
C LYS A 196 7.53 16.20 1.03
N PRO A 197 7.13 15.19 1.82
CA PRO A 197 7.56 15.09 3.21
C PRO A 197 9.08 14.93 3.24
N ARG A 198 9.68 15.33 4.36
CA ARG A 198 11.08 15.05 4.61
C ARG A 198 11.33 13.55 4.62
N TYR A 199 12.54 13.20 4.23
CA TYR A 199 12.99 11.82 4.14
C TYR A 199 13.82 11.51 5.37
N PRO A 200 13.63 10.33 5.99
CA PRO A 200 14.69 9.72 6.77
C PRO A 200 15.95 9.59 5.92
N ASP A 201 17.13 9.72 6.54
CA ASP A 201 18.43 9.69 5.83
C ASP A 201 18.60 8.45 4.95
N VAL A 202 18.09 7.29 5.41
CA VAL A 202 18.13 6.01 4.68
C VAL A 202 17.36 6.03 3.35
N PHE A 203 16.46 7.00 3.14
CA PHE A 203 15.64 7.13 1.93
C PHE A 203 15.93 8.38 1.09
N GLN A 204 16.93 9.21 1.44
CA GLN A 204 17.21 10.48 0.74
C GLN A 204 17.43 10.33 -0.78
N ASN A 205 17.96 9.18 -1.20
CA ASN A 205 18.23 8.87 -2.62
C ASN A 205 17.04 8.21 -3.35
N ARG A 206 15.84 8.25 -2.77
CA ARG A 206 14.65 7.59 -3.33
C ARG A 206 13.67 8.58 -3.92
N THR A 207 12.98 8.16 -4.98
CA THR A 207 11.90 8.96 -5.57
C THR A 207 10.75 9.17 -4.57
N PHE A 208 10.00 10.28 -4.74
CA PHE A 208 8.86 10.59 -3.89
C PHE A 208 7.73 9.60 -4.03
N THR A 209 7.41 9.26 -5.26
CA THR A 209 6.37 8.27 -5.57
C THR A 209 6.68 6.91 -4.94
N TRP A 210 7.93 6.43 -5.02
CA TRP A 210 8.33 5.19 -4.38
C TRP A 210 8.17 5.26 -2.86
N TYR A 211 8.76 6.27 -2.21
CA TYR A 211 8.74 6.38 -0.74
C TYR A 211 7.31 6.48 -0.21
N ARG A 212 6.48 7.32 -0.85
CA ARG A 212 5.06 7.47 -0.53
C ARG A 212 4.30 6.15 -0.66
N SER A 213 4.60 5.34 -1.68
CA SER A 213 3.98 4.02 -1.88
C SER A 213 4.36 3.06 -0.76
N GLN A 214 5.62 3.06 -0.31
CA GLN A 214 6.06 2.22 0.81
C GLN A 214 5.36 2.61 2.13
N LEU A 215 5.18 3.90 2.39
CA LEU A 215 4.41 4.38 3.54
C LEU A 215 2.94 3.95 3.45
N LEU A 216 2.32 4.09 2.27
CA LEU A 216 0.95 3.67 2.02
C LEU A 216 0.76 2.18 2.31
N PHE A 217 1.65 1.34 1.76
CA PHE A 217 1.63 -0.10 2.00
C PHE A 217 1.71 -0.41 3.50
N TYR A 218 2.63 0.23 4.22
CA TYR A 218 2.77 0.01 5.66
C TYR A 218 1.48 0.34 6.43
N LEU A 219 0.81 1.44 6.08
CA LEU A 219 -0.41 1.87 6.75
C LEU A 219 -1.64 1.02 6.39
N MET A 220 -1.70 0.48 5.17
CA MET A 220 -2.86 -0.25 4.65
C MET A 220 -2.77 -1.77 4.85
N ARG A 221 -2.01 -2.23 5.86
CA ARG A 221 -1.93 -3.65 6.21
C ARG A 221 -3.26 -4.10 6.79
N TYR A 222 -4.05 -4.91 6.07
CA TYR A 222 -5.33 -5.37 6.59
C TYR A 222 -5.21 -6.10 7.92
N ASN A 223 -6.12 -5.81 8.84
CA ASN A 223 -6.33 -6.68 9.99
C ASN A 223 -7.00 -7.99 9.56
N ALA A 224 -7.02 -8.99 10.45
CA ALA A 224 -7.49 -10.34 10.12
C ALA A 224 -8.95 -10.36 9.62
N GLN A 225 -9.83 -9.55 10.22
CA GLN A 225 -11.25 -9.49 9.85
C GLN A 225 -11.43 -8.89 8.45
N THR A 226 -10.79 -7.77 8.18
CA THR A 226 -10.88 -7.08 6.88
C THR A 226 -10.29 -7.95 5.79
N LEU A 227 -9.16 -8.59 6.06
CA LEU A 227 -8.55 -9.52 5.12
C LEU A 227 -9.50 -10.68 4.77
N ALA A 228 -10.09 -11.32 5.77
CA ALA A 228 -11.02 -12.43 5.55
C ALA A 228 -12.23 -11.97 4.72
N HIS A 229 -12.74 -10.76 4.98
CA HIS A 229 -13.82 -10.18 4.19
C HIS A 229 -13.41 -9.92 2.73
N VAL A 230 -12.24 -9.33 2.49
CA VAL A 230 -11.71 -9.10 1.13
C VAL A 230 -11.52 -10.43 0.38
N GLN A 231 -10.94 -11.44 1.03
CA GLN A 231 -10.77 -12.78 0.45
C GLN A 231 -12.11 -13.43 0.10
N HIS A 232 -13.11 -13.27 0.96
CA HIS A 232 -14.46 -13.75 0.70
C HIS A 232 -15.09 -13.08 -0.53
N LEU A 233 -14.97 -11.75 -0.64
CA LEU A 233 -15.48 -11.00 -1.81
C LEU A 233 -14.77 -11.43 -3.10
N ILE A 234 -13.46 -11.64 -3.06
CA ILE A 234 -12.70 -12.16 -4.20
C ILE A 234 -13.22 -13.54 -4.60
N ALA A 235 -13.41 -14.43 -3.62
CA ALA A 235 -13.89 -15.79 -3.89
C ALA A 235 -15.31 -15.82 -4.49
N GLN A 236 -16.15 -14.85 -4.15
CA GLN A 236 -17.50 -14.73 -4.70
C GLN A 236 -17.55 -14.05 -6.07
N SER A 237 -16.68 -13.06 -6.30
CA SER A 237 -16.78 -12.18 -7.47
C SER A 237 -15.93 -12.66 -8.65
N PHE A 238 -14.96 -13.55 -8.42
CA PHE A 238 -13.98 -13.96 -9.42
C PHE A 238 -14.12 -15.45 -9.74
N HIS A 239 -14.01 -15.80 -11.03
CA HIS A 239 -13.94 -17.19 -11.48
C HIS A 239 -12.77 -17.36 -12.46
N PRO A 240 -11.68 -18.04 -12.07
CA PRO A 240 -11.42 -18.70 -10.77
C PRO A 240 -11.29 -17.69 -9.60
N PRO A 241 -11.42 -18.12 -8.33
CA PRO A 241 -11.49 -17.25 -7.15
C PRO A 241 -10.13 -16.66 -6.73
N SER A 242 -9.43 -16.03 -7.67
CA SER A 242 -8.15 -15.36 -7.46
C SER A 242 -7.96 -14.26 -8.49
N VAL A 243 -7.50 -13.09 -8.05
CA VAL A 243 -7.12 -11.99 -8.96
C VAL A 243 -5.95 -12.41 -9.86
N ASP A 244 -5.03 -13.22 -9.33
CA ASP A 244 -3.79 -13.60 -10.01
C ASP A 244 -4.04 -14.55 -11.18
N LEU A 245 -5.09 -15.34 -11.09
CA LEU A 245 -5.45 -16.29 -12.13
C LEU A 245 -6.14 -15.62 -13.34
N HIS A 246 -6.41 -14.32 -13.26
CA HIS A 246 -7.06 -13.54 -14.31
C HIS A 246 -6.07 -12.67 -15.08
N HIS A 247 -4.77 -12.83 -14.85
CA HIS A 247 -3.76 -12.10 -15.61
C HIS A 247 -3.66 -12.58 -17.06
N PRO A 248 -3.36 -11.67 -18.01
CA PRO A 248 -3.22 -10.23 -17.82
C PRO A 248 -4.60 -9.53 -17.81
N TYR A 249 -4.74 -8.47 -17.00
CA TYR A 249 -5.98 -7.69 -16.89
C TYR A 249 -5.70 -6.18 -16.84
N ILE A 250 -6.72 -5.37 -17.08
CA ILE A 250 -6.73 -3.92 -16.81
C ILE A 250 -7.71 -3.61 -15.69
N ALA A 251 -7.28 -2.84 -14.70
CA ALA A 251 -8.19 -2.22 -13.73
C ALA A 251 -8.51 -0.79 -14.18
N LEU A 252 -9.78 -0.50 -14.38
CA LEU A 252 -10.30 0.79 -14.79
C LEU A 252 -11.13 1.40 -13.66
N TYR A 253 -10.69 2.55 -13.15
CA TYR A 253 -11.44 3.34 -12.19
C TYR A 253 -12.04 4.58 -12.86
N VAL A 254 -13.37 4.70 -12.85
CA VAL A 254 -14.08 5.81 -13.49
C VAL A 254 -14.69 6.74 -12.44
N ARG A 255 -13.91 7.77 -12.07
CA ARG A 255 -14.39 8.80 -11.16
C ARG A 255 -15.39 9.74 -11.84
N ARG A 256 -16.55 9.96 -11.22
CA ARG A 256 -17.59 10.91 -11.67
C ARG A 256 -18.10 11.76 -10.49
N SER A 257 -19.39 12.09 -10.50
CA SER A 257 -20.13 12.72 -9.40
C SER A 257 -19.54 14.05 -8.95
N ASP A 258 -19.27 14.20 -7.65
CA ASP A 258 -18.79 15.40 -6.98
C ASP A 258 -17.52 15.98 -7.61
N LYS A 259 -16.69 15.13 -8.23
CA LYS A 259 -15.44 15.56 -8.87
C LYS A 259 -15.67 16.33 -10.16
N VAL A 260 -16.74 16.03 -10.88
CA VAL A 260 -17.12 16.77 -12.08
C VAL A 260 -17.83 18.06 -11.68
N THR A 261 -18.79 18.00 -10.77
CA THR A 261 -19.55 19.19 -10.34
C THR A 261 -18.69 20.17 -9.55
N GLY A 262 -17.74 19.66 -8.76
CA GLY A 262 -16.75 20.45 -8.01
C GLY A 262 -15.61 20.99 -8.87
N LYS A 263 -15.62 20.74 -10.19
CA LYS A 263 -14.60 21.19 -11.15
C LYS A 263 -13.18 20.70 -10.86
N GLU A 264 -13.03 19.64 -10.06
CA GLU A 264 -11.75 18.92 -9.91
C GLU A 264 -11.43 18.13 -11.19
N MET A 265 -12.47 17.70 -11.92
CA MET A 265 -12.38 17.16 -13.28
C MET A 265 -13.01 18.17 -14.25
N SER A 266 -12.34 18.41 -15.38
CA SER A 266 -12.83 19.32 -16.42
C SER A 266 -14.13 18.85 -17.07
N GLN A 267 -14.32 17.53 -17.13
CA GLN A 267 -15.52 16.90 -17.68
C GLN A 267 -15.68 15.46 -17.15
N ALA A 268 -16.88 14.90 -17.37
CA ALA A 268 -17.11 13.47 -17.23
C ALA A 268 -16.67 12.76 -18.53
N TYR A 269 -15.62 11.95 -18.47
CA TYR A 269 -15.13 11.21 -19.63
C TYR A 269 -16.05 10.01 -19.97
N SER A 270 -16.22 9.70 -21.24
CA SER A 270 -16.94 8.50 -21.71
C SER A 270 -16.10 7.25 -21.47
N LEU A 271 -16.74 6.08 -21.38
CA LEU A 271 -16.01 4.81 -21.26
C LEU A 271 -15.09 4.54 -22.46
N SER A 272 -15.54 4.91 -23.67
CA SER A 272 -14.73 4.80 -24.89
C SER A 272 -13.41 5.57 -24.79
N GLN A 273 -13.40 6.75 -24.16
CA GLN A 273 -12.17 7.52 -23.97
C GLN A 273 -11.15 6.77 -23.11
N TYR A 274 -11.60 6.06 -22.07
CA TYR A 274 -10.70 5.23 -21.26
C TYR A 274 -10.19 4.01 -22.02
N PHE A 275 -11.07 3.29 -22.73
CA PHE A 275 -10.66 2.10 -23.49
C PHE A 275 -9.69 2.43 -24.62
N ASN A 276 -9.91 3.54 -25.32
CA ASN A 276 -9.01 3.98 -26.39
C ASN A 276 -7.56 4.24 -25.91
N LEU A 277 -7.33 4.52 -24.62
CA LEU A 277 -5.98 4.70 -24.07
C LEU A 277 -5.18 3.40 -24.01
N PHE A 278 -5.88 2.26 -23.88
CA PHE A 278 -5.26 0.96 -23.71
C PHE A 278 -5.52 0.02 -24.89
N ASP A 279 -6.29 0.42 -25.89
CA ASP A 279 -6.67 -0.42 -27.04
C ASP A 279 -5.45 -1.11 -27.68
N ASN A 280 -4.43 -0.33 -28.05
CA ASN A 280 -3.18 -0.87 -28.57
C ASN A 280 -2.47 -1.81 -27.60
N ASP A 281 -2.37 -1.44 -26.31
CA ASP A 281 -1.70 -2.25 -25.28
C ASP A 281 -2.47 -3.58 -25.06
N THR A 282 -3.81 -3.55 -25.06
CA THR A 282 -4.67 -4.73 -24.90
C THR A 282 -4.55 -5.69 -26.07
N HIS A 283 -4.53 -5.19 -27.30
CA HIS A 283 -4.35 -6.00 -28.50
C HIS A 283 -2.96 -6.64 -28.55
N GLN A 284 -1.90 -5.91 -28.20
CA GLN A 284 -0.54 -6.44 -28.20
C GLN A 284 -0.29 -7.50 -27.13
N THR A 285 -1.00 -7.43 -26.00
CA THR A 285 -0.78 -8.30 -24.84
C THR A 285 -1.87 -9.35 -24.61
N ASN A 286 -2.84 -9.45 -25.52
CA ASN A 286 -4.02 -10.33 -25.42
C ASN A 286 -4.77 -10.19 -24.09
N ILE A 287 -4.91 -8.97 -23.58
CA ILE A 287 -5.71 -8.70 -22.38
C ILE A 287 -7.20 -8.86 -22.74
N THR A 288 -7.87 -9.77 -22.05
CA THR A 288 -9.32 -10.04 -22.23
C THR A 288 -10.15 -9.71 -20.99
N THR A 289 -9.49 -9.44 -19.86
CA THR A 289 -10.14 -9.16 -18.57
C THR A 289 -10.02 -7.70 -18.20
N ILE A 290 -11.15 -7.07 -17.85
CA ILE A 290 -11.21 -5.70 -17.36
C ILE A 290 -11.96 -5.68 -16.03
N TYR A 291 -11.33 -5.15 -14.98
CA TYR A 291 -11.99 -4.84 -13.72
C TYR A 291 -12.45 -3.40 -13.72
N PHE A 292 -13.74 -3.20 -13.47
CA PHE A 292 -14.35 -1.88 -13.46
C PHE A 292 -14.67 -1.45 -12.03
N ASN A 293 -14.24 -0.24 -11.65
CA ASN A 293 -14.56 0.39 -10.38
C ASN A 293 -15.17 1.78 -10.60
#